data_AF-A0A365QR86-F1
#
_entry.id   AF-A0A365QR86-F1
#
_cell.length_a   1.000
_cell.length_b   1.000
_cell.length_c   1.000
_cell.angle_alpha   90.00
_cell.angle_beta   90.00
_cell.angle_gamma   90.00
#
_symmetry.space_group_name_H-M   'P 1'
#
loop_
_entity.id
_entity.type
_entity.pdbx_description
1 polymer ?
#
loop_
_entity_poly.entity_id
_entity_poly.type
_entity_poly.pdbx_seq_one_letter_code
_entity_poly.pdbx_strand_id
1 'polypeptide(L)'
;MLVSRLHSPSHPAPDAFEPSVSGLGGWLAAWQFAVFEILFHFHDSALDSLREIAWGEYDWTQGNALEILVRLAAKGIGREQTIADLHRDFEQVAEEAKQYAVAPLLQRAKFEPEVAAIMRKLQTVPDWREVAYQLERRHR
;
A
#
# COMPACT_ATOMS: atom_id res chain seq x y z
N MET A 1 -8.61 12.71 -13.31
CA MET A 1 -8.24 11.30 -13.08
C MET A 1 -8.21 11.07 -11.56
N LEU A 2 -8.55 9.90 -11.03
CA LEU A 2 -8.63 9.69 -9.58
C LEU A 2 -7.29 9.90 -8.86
N VAL A 3 -6.18 9.48 -9.48
CA VAL A 3 -4.80 9.66 -8.97
C VAL A 3 -4.47 11.14 -8.73
N SER A 4 -4.94 12.06 -9.59
CA SER A 4 -4.68 13.49 -9.42
C SER A 4 -5.36 14.11 -8.18
N ARG A 5 -6.14 13.32 -7.44
CA ARG A 5 -6.78 13.74 -6.19
C ARG A 5 -6.00 13.31 -4.94
N LEU A 6 -4.95 12.49 -5.04
CA LEU A 6 -4.22 11.94 -3.88
C LEU A 6 -3.71 13.00 -2.89
N HIS A 7 -3.40 14.20 -3.38
CA HIS A 7 -2.86 15.31 -2.58
C HIS A 7 -3.85 16.48 -2.46
N SER A 8 -5.09 16.26 -2.86
CA SER A 8 -6.13 17.29 -2.92
C SER A 8 -7.43 16.75 -2.33
N PRO A 9 -7.46 16.59 -0.99
CA PRO A 9 -8.64 16.11 -0.29
C PRO A 9 -9.82 17.06 -0.50
N SER A 10 -11.04 16.51 -0.48
CA SER A 10 -12.23 17.34 -0.62
C SER A 10 -12.38 18.33 0.53
N HIS A 11 -12.98 19.48 0.21
CA HIS A 11 -13.33 20.52 1.17
C HIS A 11 -14.85 20.76 1.17
N PRO A 12 -15.47 21.01 2.34
CA PRO A 12 -14.84 21.04 3.66
C PRO A 12 -14.38 19.65 4.13
N ALA A 13 -13.39 19.61 5.05
CA ALA A 13 -13.05 18.37 5.72
C ALA A 13 -14.23 17.92 6.60
N PRO A 14 -14.52 16.62 6.73
CA PRO A 14 -15.57 16.15 7.63
C PRO A 14 -15.28 16.55 9.09
N ASP A 15 -16.32 16.81 9.87
CA ASP A 15 -16.23 17.24 11.28
C ASP A 15 -15.36 16.29 12.14
N ALA A 16 -15.33 15.00 11.81
CA ALA A 16 -14.48 14.00 12.47
C ALA A 16 -12.95 14.29 12.34
N PHE A 17 -12.56 15.16 11.42
CA PHE A 17 -11.16 15.58 11.21
C PHE A 17 -10.90 17.03 11.62
N GLU A 18 -11.74 17.60 12.48
CA GLU A 18 -11.41 18.86 13.12
C GLU A 18 -10.01 18.82 13.78
N PRO A 19 -9.29 19.95 13.83
CA PRO A 19 -7.91 20.01 14.35
C PRO A 19 -7.72 19.41 15.75
N SER A 20 -8.77 19.45 16.59
CA SER A 20 -8.78 18.92 17.95
C SER A 20 -8.95 17.40 18.04
N VAL A 21 -9.35 16.73 16.95
CA VAL A 21 -9.71 15.30 16.93
C VAL A 21 -8.69 14.46 16.17
N SER A 22 -8.39 14.81 14.92
CA SER A 22 -7.48 14.01 14.07
C SER A 22 -6.65 14.87 13.11
N GLY A 23 -6.97 16.16 12.97
CA GLY A 23 -6.16 17.12 12.24
C GLY A 23 -6.07 16.89 10.73
N LEU A 24 -5.43 17.84 10.05
CA LEU A 24 -5.28 17.84 8.59
C LEU A 24 -4.51 16.61 8.06
N GLY A 25 -3.51 16.14 8.81
CA GLY A 25 -2.74 14.94 8.46
C GLY A 25 -3.59 13.66 8.51
N GLY A 26 -4.45 13.54 9.52
CA GLY A 26 -5.40 12.43 9.61
C GLY A 26 -6.40 12.45 8.46
N TRP A 27 -6.89 13.63 8.07
CA TRP A 27 -7.79 13.75 6.93
C TRP A 27 -7.13 13.33 5.63
N LEU A 28 -5.90 13.80 5.40
CA LEU A 28 -5.17 13.49 4.18
C LEU A 28 -4.86 11.99 4.06
N ALA A 29 -4.47 11.33 5.17
CA ALA A 29 -4.27 9.89 5.18
C ALA A 29 -5.57 9.12 4.90
N ALA A 30 -6.68 9.49 5.56
CA ALA A 30 -7.97 8.85 5.33
C ALA A 30 -8.45 9.04 3.88
N TRP A 31 -8.23 10.22 3.30
CA TRP A 31 -8.53 10.51 1.91
C TRP A 31 -7.73 9.63 0.95
N GLN A 32 -6.43 9.49 1.18
CA GLN A 32 -5.58 8.65 0.35
C GLN A 32 -5.97 7.18 0.43
N PHE A 33 -6.24 6.66 1.64
CA PHE A 33 -6.75 5.30 1.78
C PHE A 33 -8.04 5.10 1.00
N ALA A 34 -8.99 6.05 1.05
CA ALA A 34 -10.22 5.96 0.28
C ALA A 34 -9.94 5.94 -1.24
N VAL A 35 -9.03 6.79 -1.73
CA VAL A 35 -8.63 6.79 -3.14
C VAL A 35 -8.02 5.44 -3.56
N PHE A 36 -7.12 4.89 -2.75
CA PHE A 36 -6.48 3.60 -3.04
C PHE A 36 -7.46 2.41 -2.96
N GLU A 37 -8.42 2.43 -2.04
CA GLU A 37 -9.48 1.42 -2.01
C GLU A 37 -10.38 1.49 -3.24
N ILE A 38 -10.68 2.71 -3.74
CA ILE A 38 -11.40 2.85 -5.02
C ILE A 38 -10.56 2.27 -6.17
N LEU A 39 -9.25 2.54 -6.20
CA LEU A 39 -8.33 1.98 -7.21
C LEU A 39 -8.28 0.44 -7.14
N PHE A 40 -8.27 -0.14 -5.94
CA PHE A 40 -8.35 -1.58 -5.75
C PHE A 40 -9.60 -2.19 -6.40
N HIS A 41 -10.75 -1.50 -6.32
CA HIS A 41 -12.00 -1.93 -6.96
C HIS A 41 -12.04 -1.74 -8.47
N PHE A 42 -11.10 -1.00 -9.07
CA PHE A 42 -10.94 -0.93 -10.52
C PHE A 42 -10.10 -2.09 -11.11
N HIS A 43 -9.57 -2.98 -10.27
CA HIS A 43 -8.89 -4.21 -10.68
C HIS A 43 -7.77 -3.93 -11.71
N ASP A 44 -7.76 -4.65 -12.84
CA ASP A 44 -6.75 -4.54 -13.89
C ASP A 44 -6.62 -3.12 -14.45
N SER A 45 -7.71 -2.34 -14.47
CA SER A 45 -7.73 -0.98 -15.03
C SER A 45 -6.91 0.02 -14.21
N ALA A 46 -6.57 -0.32 -12.96
CA ALA A 46 -5.76 0.53 -12.09
C ALA A 46 -4.27 0.15 -12.08
N LEU A 47 -3.88 -0.98 -12.70
CA LEU A 47 -2.52 -1.52 -12.55
C LEU A 47 -1.43 -0.56 -13.02
N ASP A 48 -1.61 0.09 -14.17
CA ASP A 48 -0.60 0.99 -14.71
C ASP A 48 -0.41 2.21 -13.81
N SER A 49 -1.51 2.82 -13.35
CA SER A 49 -1.46 3.93 -12.40
C SER A 49 -0.86 3.53 -11.05
N LEU A 50 -1.17 2.34 -10.54
CA LEU A 50 -0.60 1.86 -9.28
C LEU A 50 0.91 1.60 -9.40
N ARG A 51 1.38 1.08 -10.54
CA ARG A 51 2.81 0.89 -10.80
C ARG A 51 3.53 2.20 -10.97
N GLU A 52 2.95 3.16 -11.67
CA GLU A 52 3.50 4.51 -11.81
C GLU A 52 3.70 5.16 -10.46
N ILE A 53 2.73 5.03 -9.54
CA ILE A 53 2.88 5.55 -8.17
C ILE A 53 3.93 4.73 -7.40
N ALA A 54 3.85 3.40 -7.41
CA ALA A 54 4.70 2.54 -6.59
C ALA A 54 6.19 2.63 -6.93
N TRP A 55 6.51 2.82 -8.22
CA TRP A 55 7.86 2.74 -8.75
C TRP A 55 8.36 4.05 -9.38
N GLY A 56 7.53 5.11 -9.34
CA GLY A 56 7.88 6.43 -9.83
C GLY A 56 8.74 7.25 -8.86
N GLU A 57 8.72 8.57 -9.02
CA GLU A 57 9.39 9.48 -8.09
C GLU A 57 8.89 9.26 -6.66
N TYR A 58 9.78 9.45 -5.68
CA TYR A 58 9.44 9.25 -4.28
C TYR A 58 8.24 10.11 -3.87
N ASP A 59 7.20 9.43 -3.42
CA ASP A 59 5.98 10.01 -2.90
C ASP A 59 5.54 9.18 -1.68
N TRP A 60 5.07 9.85 -0.64
CA TRP A 60 4.55 9.21 0.57
C TRP A 60 3.38 8.24 0.32
N THR A 61 2.74 8.31 -0.85
CA THR A 61 1.72 7.36 -1.33
C THR A 61 2.26 6.05 -1.90
N GLN A 62 3.58 5.92 -2.13
CA GLN A 62 4.22 4.69 -2.64
C GLN A 62 3.86 3.45 -1.82
N GLY A 63 3.88 3.57 -0.48
CA GLY A 63 3.54 2.46 0.41
C GLY A 63 2.11 1.95 0.20
N ASN A 64 1.17 2.87 -0.03
CA ASN A 64 -0.23 2.51 -0.32
C ASN A 64 -0.35 1.82 -1.68
N ALA A 65 0.32 2.32 -2.71
CA ALA A 65 0.29 1.69 -4.02
C ALA A 65 0.85 0.25 -3.99
N LEU A 66 1.96 0.04 -3.29
CA LEU A 66 2.55 -1.29 -3.08
C LEU A 66 1.59 -2.24 -2.34
N GLU A 67 0.92 -1.77 -1.28
CA GLU A 67 -0.09 -2.54 -0.55
C GLU A 67 -1.22 -3.01 -1.47
N ILE A 68 -1.75 -2.11 -2.31
CA ILE A 68 -2.83 -2.41 -3.24
C ILE A 68 -2.37 -3.39 -4.33
N LEU A 69 -1.16 -3.22 -4.88
CA LEU A 69 -0.59 -4.15 -5.86
C LEU A 69 -0.49 -5.57 -5.29
N VAL A 70 -0.08 -5.72 -4.04
CA VAL A 70 -0.01 -7.04 -3.37
C VAL A 70 -1.40 -7.64 -3.15
N ARG A 71 -2.39 -6.83 -2.80
CA ARG A 71 -3.79 -7.30 -2.65
C ARG A 71 -4.41 -7.69 -3.99
N LEU A 72 -4.13 -6.97 -5.06
CA LEU A 72 -4.55 -7.35 -6.42
C LEU A 72 -3.86 -8.66 -6.85
N ALA A 73 -2.56 -8.80 -6.56
CA ALA A 73 -1.83 -10.03 -6.81
C ALA A 73 -2.42 -11.22 -6.02
N ALA A 74 -2.91 -11.01 -4.80
CA ALA A 74 -3.61 -12.04 -4.02
C ALA A 74 -4.84 -12.56 -4.77
N LYS A 75 -5.61 -11.65 -5.39
CA LYS A 75 -6.76 -11.97 -6.26
C LYS A 75 -6.39 -12.53 -7.65
N GLY A 76 -5.11 -12.65 -7.97
CA GLY A 76 -4.61 -13.14 -9.26
C GLY A 76 -4.49 -12.07 -10.34
N ILE A 77 -4.76 -10.80 -10.01
CA ILE A 77 -4.67 -9.66 -10.92
C ILE A 77 -3.22 -9.16 -10.93
N GLY A 78 -2.58 -9.20 -12.09
CA GLY A 78 -1.19 -8.75 -12.27
C GLY A 78 -0.15 -9.46 -11.40
N ARG A 79 -0.47 -10.63 -10.84
CA ARG A 79 0.27 -11.29 -9.76
C ARG A 79 1.75 -11.51 -10.06
N GLU A 80 2.03 -12.11 -11.21
CA GLU A 80 3.38 -12.52 -11.60
C GLU A 80 4.27 -11.30 -11.81
N GLN A 81 3.71 -10.26 -12.45
CA GLN A 81 4.40 -8.99 -12.63
C GLN A 81 4.64 -8.29 -11.29
N THR A 82 3.64 -8.21 -10.41
CA THR A 82 3.79 -7.60 -9.07
C THR A 82 4.89 -8.30 -8.27
N ILE A 83 4.94 -9.63 -8.28
CA ILE A 83 5.99 -10.38 -7.58
C ILE A 83 7.35 -10.10 -8.21
N ALA A 84 7.45 -10.07 -9.54
CA ALA A 84 8.70 -9.77 -10.24
C ALA A 84 9.20 -8.34 -9.95
N ASP A 85 8.32 -7.35 -9.93
CA ASP A 85 8.64 -5.96 -9.61
C ASP A 85 9.14 -5.83 -8.16
N LEU A 86 8.48 -6.49 -7.21
CA LEU A 86 8.93 -6.52 -5.81
C LEU A 86 10.29 -7.20 -5.63
N HIS A 87 10.62 -8.22 -6.43
CA HIS A 87 11.97 -8.80 -6.39
C HIS A 87 13.04 -7.86 -6.95
N ARG A 88 12.68 -7.04 -7.94
CA ARG A 88 13.62 -6.19 -8.68
C ARG A 88 13.88 -4.86 -7.97
N ASP A 89 12.82 -4.22 -7.48
CA ASP A 89 12.85 -2.80 -7.14
C ASP A 89 12.57 -2.52 -5.66
N PHE A 90 12.09 -3.50 -4.89
CA PHE A 90 11.69 -3.26 -3.48
C PHE A 90 12.83 -2.77 -2.61
N GLU A 91 14.08 -3.18 -2.87
CA GLU A 91 15.26 -2.70 -2.14
C GLU A 91 15.40 -1.16 -2.22
N GLN A 92 15.03 -0.57 -3.35
CA GLN A 92 15.16 0.86 -3.63
C GLN A 92 14.04 1.70 -2.99
N VAL A 93 12.98 1.06 -2.51
CA VAL A 93 11.86 1.75 -1.85
C VAL A 93 12.35 2.33 -0.52
N ALA A 94 11.93 3.56 -0.20
CA ALA A 94 12.26 4.18 1.08
C ALA A 94 11.73 3.35 2.26
N GLU A 95 12.47 3.32 3.37
CA GLU A 95 12.19 2.46 4.52
C GLU A 95 10.80 2.71 5.12
N GLU A 96 10.37 3.96 5.19
CA GLU A 96 9.04 4.34 5.66
C GLU A 96 7.95 3.76 4.74
N ALA A 97 8.13 3.88 3.42
CA ALA A 97 7.17 3.35 2.45
C ALA A 97 7.09 1.82 2.49
N LYS A 98 8.23 1.13 2.71
CA LYS A 98 8.26 -0.32 2.95
C LYS A 98 7.41 -0.69 4.16
N GLN A 99 7.58 0.01 5.28
CA GLN A 99 6.82 -0.24 6.51
C GLN A 99 5.33 0.04 6.32
N TYR A 100 4.98 1.15 5.66
CA TYR A 100 3.58 1.50 5.34
C TYR A 100 2.91 0.47 4.45
N ALA A 101 3.64 -0.15 3.51
CA ALA A 101 3.10 -1.21 2.66
C ALA A 101 2.92 -2.54 3.42
N VAL A 102 3.93 -2.98 4.18
CA VAL A 102 3.98 -4.33 4.76
C VAL A 102 3.08 -4.47 5.99
N ALA A 103 2.98 -3.44 6.85
CA ALA A 103 2.20 -3.49 8.08
C ALA A 103 0.71 -3.87 7.89
N PRO A 104 -0.07 -3.21 7.01
CA PRO A 104 -1.46 -3.59 6.76
C PRO A 104 -1.59 -5.00 6.16
N LEU A 105 -0.63 -5.43 5.34
CA LEU A 105 -0.63 -6.77 4.75
C LEU A 105 -0.43 -7.86 5.80
N LEU A 106 0.47 -7.66 6.77
CA LEU A 106 0.64 -8.56 7.90
C LEU A 106 -0.66 -8.72 8.70
N GLN A 107 -1.38 -7.62 8.91
CA GLN A 107 -2.67 -7.67 9.60
C GLN A 107 -3.74 -8.40 8.78
N ARG A 108 -3.84 -8.12 7.47
CA ARG A 108 -4.77 -8.79 6.56
C ARG A 108 -4.48 -10.28 6.45
N ALA A 109 -3.21 -10.69 6.37
CA ALA A 109 -2.80 -12.09 6.24
C ALA A 109 -3.28 -13.00 7.39
N LYS A 110 -3.65 -12.43 8.55
CA LYS A 110 -4.28 -13.17 9.65
C LYS A 110 -5.69 -13.67 9.31
N PHE A 111 -6.38 -12.99 8.40
CA PHE A 111 -7.79 -13.22 8.06
C PHE A 111 -8.00 -13.53 6.57
N GLU A 112 -7.04 -13.21 5.71
CA GLU A 112 -7.09 -13.35 4.26
C GLU A 112 -6.02 -14.34 3.77
N PRO A 113 -6.35 -15.64 3.57
CA PRO A 113 -5.38 -16.67 3.18
C PRO A 113 -4.67 -16.39 1.84
N GLU A 114 -5.34 -15.73 0.91
CA GLU A 114 -4.77 -15.34 -0.38
C GLU A 114 -3.64 -14.32 -0.22
N VAL A 115 -3.83 -13.32 0.65
CA VAL A 115 -2.79 -12.34 1.00
C VAL A 115 -1.64 -13.05 1.70
N ALA A 116 -1.94 -13.94 2.66
CA ALA A 116 -0.91 -14.73 3.33
C ALA A 116 -0.09 -15.60 2.36
N ALA A 117 -0.70 -16.11 1.29
CA ALA A 117 -0.01 -16.87 0.25
C ALA A 117 0.96 -15.99 -0.55
N ILE A 118 0.58 -14.77 -0.92
CA ILE A 118 1.48 -13.83 -1.59
C ILE A 118 2.61 -13.40 -0.65
N MET A 119 2.30 -13.06 0.61
CA MET A 119 3.32 -12.67 1.58
C MET A 119 4.37 -13.76 1.81
N ARG A 120 3.96 -15.04 1.86
CA ARG A 120 4.90 -16.17 1.92
C ARG A 120 5.81 -16.25 0.71
N LYS A 121 5.29 -15.98 -0.50
CA LYS A 121 6.13 -15.91 -1.71
C LYS A 121 7.12 -14.75 -1.61
N LEU A 122 6.72 -13.61 -1.07
CA LEU A 122 7.58 -12.44 -0.91
C LEU A 122 8.63 -12.58 0.20
N GLN A 123 8.61 -13.64 1.02
CA GLN A 123 9.70 -13.92 1.97
C GLN A 123 11.05 -14.22 1.28
N THR A 124 11.05 -14.48 -0.03
CA THR A 124 12.27 -14.60 -0.82
C THR A 124 12.90 -13.25 -1.17
N VAL A 125 12.19 -12.14 -1.01
CA VAL A 125 12.72 -10.78 -1.15
C VAL A 125 13.38 -10.38 0.18
N PRO A 126 14.72 -10.17 0.24
CA PRO A 126 15.43 -9.96 1.50
C PRO A 126 14.89 -8.80 2.34
N ASP A 127 14.71 -7.64 1.74
CA ASP A 127 14.20 -6.43 2.40
C ASP A 127 12.76 -6.59 2.88
N TRP A 128 11.91 -7.26 2.10
CA TRP A 128 10.54 -7.57 2.51
C TRP A 128 10.53 -8.41 3.78
N ARG A 129 11.33 -9.48 3.79
CA ARG A 129 11.44 -10.38 4.94
C ARG A 129 11.94 -9.64 6.18
N GLU A 130 12.92 -8.76 6.03
CA GLU A 130 13.46 -7.97 7.14
C GLU A 130 12.39 -7.03 7.72
N VAL A 131 11.72 -6.25 6.86
CA VAL A 131 10.65 -5.33 7.29
C VAL A 131 9.51 -6.08 7.97
N ALA A 132 9.08 -7.21 7.40
CA ALA A 132 8.04 -8.05 7.98
C ALA A 132 8.46 -8.57 9.38
N TYR A 133 9.69 -9.05 9.52
CA TYR A 133 10.23 -9.53 10.79
C TYR A 133 10.27 -8.42 11.87
N GLN A 134 10.74 -7.22 11.50
CA GLN A 134 10.79 -6.08 12.42
C GLN A 134 9.40 -5.66 12.90
N LEU A 135 8.42 -5.61 11.99
CA LEU A 135 7.04 -5.26 12.32
C LEU A 135 6.39 -6.31 13.23
N GLU A 136 6.56 -7.60 12.95
CA GLU A 136 6.03 -8.66 13.81
C GLU A 136 6.63 -8.64 15.23
N ARG A 137 7.90 -8.22 15.39
CA ARG A 137 8.53 -8.09 16.71
C ARG A 137 8.02 -6.90 17.51
N ARG A 138 7.69 -5.79 16.86
CA ARG A 138 7.14 -4.60 17.54
C ARG A 138 5.74 -4.83 18.11
N HIS A 139 5.03 -5.85 17.62
CA HIS A 139 3.66 -6.18 18.02
C HIS A 139 3.55 -7.42 18.93
N ARG A 140 4.66 -7.97 19.42
CA ARG A 140 4.71 -9.01 20.46
C ARG A 140 5.06 -8.40 21.81
#